data_AF-A0A1Y1JSJ6-F1
#
_entry.id   AF-A0A1Y1JSJ6-F1
#
_cell.length_a   1.000
_cell.length_b   1.000
_cell.length_c   1.000
_cell.angle_alpha   90.00
_cell.angle_beta   90.00
_cell.angle_gamma   90.00
#
_symmetry.space_group_name_H-M   'P 1'
#
loop_
_entity.id
_entity.type
_entity.pdbx_description
1 polymer ?
#
loop_
_entity_poly.entity_id
_entity_poly.type
_entity_poly.pdbx_seq_one_letter_code
_entity_poly.pdbx_strand_id
1 'polypeptide(L)'
;MPIGSLISGFMIDKIGRRVTMHIQCGVVILGWLLAGVAQNHATMLTGRFVSGVASGLGMVAGQVYNAEVSSPKARGILSSAPFVSYAVGILLVYALGAVCDWRLVAGLSTIPPFIAIAMLFFYPESHVWLIRKGKIEKARAACVWFRASKTEKVNKM
;
A
#
# COMPACT_ATOMS: atom_id res chain seq x y z
N MET A 1 7.46 11.41 7.02
CA MET A 1 6.02 11.07 7.13
C MET A 1 5.10 12.23 6.73
N PRO A 2 5.11 13.42 7.38
CA PRO A 2 4.10 14.46 7.13
C PRO A 2 4.08 14.97 5.68
N ILE A 3 5.26 15.15 5.08
CA ILE A 3 5.40 15.58 3.67
C ILE A 3 4.75 14.57 2.71
N GLY A 4 5.02 13.27 2.90
CA GLY A 4 4.43 12.22 2.09
C GLY A 4 2.91 12.15 2.23
N SER A 5 2.39 12.32 3.44
CA SER A 5 0.94 12.30 3.69
C SER A 5 0.21 13.48 3.05
N LEU A 6 0.77 14.70 3.10
CA LEU A 6 0.23 15.89 2.42
C LEU A 6 0.14 15.68 0.90
N ILE A 7 1.23 15.21 0.29
CA ILE A 7 1.29 14.93 -1.16
C ILE A 7 0.28 13.84 -1.53
N SER A 8 0.17 12.80 -0.69
CA SER A 8 -0.76 11.70 -0.93
C SER A 8 -2.22 12.17 -0.97
N GLY A 9 -2.63 13.08 -0.09
CA GLY A 9 -4.01 13.55 -0.04
C GLY A 9 -4.42 14.18 -1.37
N PHE A 10 -3.55 15.03 -1.92
CA PHE A 10 -3.77 15.64 -3.22
C PHE A 10 -3.73 14.62 -4.38
N MET A 11 -2.79 13.67 -4.34
CA MET A 11 -2.69 12.62 -5.36
C MET A 11 -3.91 11.70 -5.37
N ILE A 12 -4.34 11.23 -4.21
CA ILE A 12 -5.44 10.29 -4.05
C ILE A 12 -6.74 10.85 -4.67
N ASP A 13 -6.98 12.15 -4.51
CA ASP A 13 -8.16 12.80 -5.09
C ASP A 13 -8.00 13.06 -6.59
N LYS A 14 -6.80 13.42 -7.05
CA LYS A 14 -6.55 13.77 -8.46
C LYS A 14 -6.44 12.54 -9.36
N ILE A 15 -5.56 11.59 -9.02
CA ILE A 15 -5.15 10.45 -9.85
C ILE A 15 -5.76 9.10 -9.45
N GLY A 16 -6.37 9.01 -8.26
CA GLY A 16 -7.01 7.78 -7.78
C GLY A 16 -6.18 6.99 -6.78
N ARG A 17 -6.83 6.04 -6.12
CA ARG A 17 -6.31 5.37 -4.91
C ARG A 17 -5.36 4.26 -5.34
N ARG A 18 -5.75 3.44 -6.32
CA ARG A 18 -4.92 2.37 -6.90
C ARG A 18 -3.64 2.91 -7.52
N VAL A 19 -3.72 3.98 -8.30
CA VAL A 19 -2.52 4.58 -8.94
C VAL A 19 -1.56 5.12 -7.87
N THR A 20 -2.10 5.75 -6.82
CA THR A 20 -1.27 6.22 -5.70
C THR A 20 -0.57 5.05 -4.99
N MET A 21 -1.24 3.91 -4.80
CA MET A 21 -0.63 2.71 -4.22
C MET A 21 0.48 2.12 -5.11
N HIS A 22 0.31 2.13 -6.43
CA HIS A 22 1.38 1.72 -7.35
C HIS A 22 2.61 2.64 -7.26
N ILE A 23 2.39 3.96 -7.26
CA ILE A 23 3.47 4.94 -7.12
C ILE A 23 4.19 4.73 -5.79
N GLN A 24 3.43 4.57 -4.70
CA GLN A 24 3.97 4.29 -3.38
C GLN A 24 4.87 3.04 -3.39
N CYS A 25 4.41 1.92 -3.96
CA CYS A 25 5.22 0.71 -4.03
C CYS A 25 6.53 0.95 -4.81
N GLY A 26 6.48 1.69 -5.91
CA GLY A 26 7.67 2.10 -6.65
C GLY A 26 8.66 2.92 -5.81
N VAL A 27 8.18 3.92 -5.07
CA VAL A 27 9.02 4.75 -4.19
C VAL A 27 9.61 3.93 -3.03
N VAL A 28 8.86 2.96 -2.49
CA VAL A 28 9.38 2.02 -1.46
C VAL A 28 10.52 1.17 -2.03
N ILE A 29 10.35 0.60 -3.24
CA ILE A 29 11.40 -0.19 -3.90
C ILE A 29 12.65 0.66 -4.11
N LEU A 30 12.51 1.90 -4.60
CA LEU A 30 13.62 2.83 -4.75
C LEU A 30 14.32 3.12 -3.42
N GLY A 31 13.56 3.31 -2.34
CA GLY A 31 14.11 3.53 -0.99
C GLY A 31 14.99 2.37 -0.51
N TRP A 32 14.53 1.13 -0.70
CA TRP A 32 15.28 -0.07 -0.34
C TRP A 32 16.49 -0.33 -1.24
N LEU A 33 16.37 -0.09 -2.55
CA LEU A 33 17.49 -0.21 -3.48
C LEU A 33 18.60 0.80 -3.14
N LEU A 34 18.24 2.06 -2.89
CA LEU A 34 19.17 3.11 -2.45
C LEU A 34 19.87 2.74 -1.15
N ALA A 35 19.14 2.12 -0.21
CA ALA A 35 19.74 1.61 1.02
C ALA A 35 20.74 0.49 0.73
N GLY A 36 20.40 -0.52 -0.10
CA GLY A 36 21.29 -1.65 -0.40
C GLY A 36 22.58 -1.26 -1.12
N VAL A 37 22.52 -0.29 -2.04
CA VAL A 37 23.70 0.20 -2.79
C VAL A 37 24.46 1.30 -2.06
N ALA A 38 24.01 1.75 -0.88
CA ALA A 38 24.65 2.84 -0.17
C ALA A 38 26.11 2.52 0.17
N GLN A 39 27.02 3.32 -0.36
CA GLN A 39 28.45 3.29 -0.02
C GLN A 39 28.85 4.44 0.90
N ASN A 40 28.00 5.47 0.99
CA ASN A 40 28.23 6.68 1.77
C ASN A 40 27.04 6.98 2.68
N HIS A 41 27.30 7.64 3.81
CA HIS A 41 26.27 8.07 4.76
C HIS A 41 25.18 8.93 4.12
N ALA A 42 25.55 9.81 3.18
CA ALA A 42 24.60 10.65 2.45
C ALA A 42 23.58 9.81 1.67
N THR A 43 24.02 8.82 0.91
CA THR A 43 23.14 7.93 0.12
C THR A 43 22.19 7.14 1.02
N MET A 44 22.68 6.69 2.18
CA MET A 44 21.85 6.00 3.16
C MET A 44 20.78 6.92 3.76
N LEU A 45 21.13 8.17 4.06
CA LEU A 45 20.18 9.17 4.56
C LEU A 45 19.12 9.51 3.49
N THR A 46 19.52 9.65 2.23
CA THR A 46 18.58 9.86 1.11
C THR A 46 17.63 8.67 0.98
N GLY A 47 18.12 7.42 1.03
CA GLY A 47 17.27 6.23 0.99
C GLY A 47 16.24 6.19 2.13
N ARG A 48 16.64 6.60 3.33
CA ARG A 48 15.75 6.71 4.49
C ARG A 48 14.70 7.81 4.33
N PHE A 49 15.10 8.96 3.79
CA PHE A 49 14.18 10.05 3.48
C PHE A 49 13.12 9.61 2.45
N VAL A 50 13.56 8.98 1.35
CA VAL A 50 12.67 8.45 0.30
C VAL A 50 11.71 7.41 0.87
N SER A 51 12.22 6.46 1.67
CA SER A 51 11.39 5.45 2.34
C SER A 51 10.35 6.09 3.28
N GLY A 52 10.73 7.14 4.00
CA GLY A 52 9.84 7.89 4.89
C GLY A 52 8.75 8.68 4.17
N VAL A 53 9.01 9.14 2.94
CA VAL A 53 8.00 9.72 2.05
C VAL A 53 7.05 8.63 1.53
N ALA A 54 7.60 7.50 1.09
CA ALA A 54 6.84 6.37 0.57
C ALA A 54 5.83 5.82 1.60
N SER A 55 6.25 5.60 2.83
CA SER A 55 5.37 5.13 3.89
C SER A 55 4.26 6.14 4.23
N GLY A 56 4.52 7.44 4.12
CA GLY A 56 3.52 8.49 4.29
C GLY A 56 2.47 8.51 3.17
N LEU A 57 2.88 8.23 1.92
CA LEU A 57 1.98 8.09 0.77
C LEU A 57 1.01 6.91 0.96
N GLY A 58 1.54 5.78 1.43
CA GLY A 58 0.77 4.55 1.55
C GLY A 58 -0.23 4.51 2.67
N MET A 59 0.13 5.11 3.81
CA MET A 59 -0.75 5.10 4.97
C MET A 59 -2.09 5.77 4.66
N VAL A 60 -2.07 6.92 3.98
CA VAL A 60 -3.30 7.64 3.63
C VAL A 60 -4.07 6.90 2.53
N ALA A 61 -3.40 6.47 1.45
CA ALA A 61 -4.05 5.78 0.34
C ALA A 61 -4.70 4.46 0.79
N GLY A 62 -3.98 3.67 1.60
CA GLY A 62 -4.46 2.41 2.17
C GLY A 62 -5.65 2.59 3.10
N GLN A 63 -5.59 3.56 4.03
CA GLN A 63 -6.69 3.79 4.97
C GLN A 63 -7.95 4.31 4.27
N VAL A 64 -7.81 5.23 3.31
CA VAL A 64 -8.96 5.72 2.52
C VAL A 64 -9.55 4.58 1.69
N TYR A 65 -8.72 3.77 1.03
CA TYR A 65 -9.20 2.64 0.25
C TYR A 65 -9.95 1.62 1.12
N ASN A 66 -9.40 1.25 2.28
CA ASN A 66 -10.05 0.35 3.22
C ASN A 66 -11.35 0.96 3.77
N ALA A 67 -11.37 2.25 4.07
CA ALA A 67 -12.58 2.93 4.53
C ALA A 67 -13.70 2.95 3.48
N GLU A 68 -13.35 3.02 2.19
CA GLU A 68 -14.28 3.01 1.06
C GLU A 68 -14.77 1.60 0.71
N VAL A 69 -13.93 0.58 0.80
CA VAL A 69 -14.27 -0.82 0.47
C VAL A 69 -14.91 -1.56 1.66
N SER A 70 -14.66 -1.13 2.90
CA SER A 70 -15.17 -1.81 4.09
C SER A 70 -16.69 -1.67 4.29
N SER A 71 -17.33 -2.80 4.61
CA SER A 71 -18.70 -2.80 5.12
C SER A 71 -18.73 -2.46 6.62
N PRO A 72 -19.82 -1.88 7.16
CA PRO A 72 -19.88 -1.41 8.55
C PRO A 72 -19.48 -2.47 9.61
N LYS A 73 -19.79 -3.75 9.35
CA LYS A 73 -19.47 -4.86 10.27
C LYS A 73 -18.00 -5.30 10.22
N ALA A 74 -17.31 -5.10 9.10
CA ALA A 74 -15.93 -5.55 8.91
C ALA A 74 -14.90 -4.40 8.94
N ARG A 75 -15.36 -3.14 9.04
CA ARG A 75 -14.50 -1.94 9.03
C ARG A 75 -13.43 -1.98 10.11
N GLY A 76 -13.75 -2.46 11.31
CA GLY A 76 -12.76 -2.59 12.39
C GLY A 76 -11.58 -3.51 12.02
N ILE A 77 -11.87 -4.68 11.45
CA ILE A 77 -10.84 -5.66 11.05
C ILE A 77 -10.07 -5.17 9.82
N LEU A 78 -10.76 -4.60 8.83
CA LEU A 78 -10.10 -4.11 7.60
C LEU A 78 -9.21 -2.88 7.86
N SER A 79 -9.57 -2.05 8.83
CA SER A 79 -8.77 -0.90 9.23
C SER A 79 -7.60 -1.30 10.15
N SER A 80 -7.71 -2.36 10.94
CA SER A 80 -6.63 -2.84 11.82
C SER A 80 -5.62 -3.76 11.12
N ALA A 81 -6.03 -4.51 10.11
CA ALA A 81 -5.16 -5.45 9.38
C ALA A 81 -3.86 -4.83 8.83
N PRO A 82 -3.84 -3.60 8.27
CA PRO A 82 -2.60 -2.95 7.84
C PRO A 82 -1.61 -2.72 8.98
N PHE A 83 -2.07 -2.40 10.18
CA PHE A 83 -1.19 -2.18 11.34
C PHE A 83 -0.55 -3.48 11.82
N VAL A 84 -1.32 -4.56 11.85
CA VAL A 84 -0.79 -5.90 12.19
C VAL A 84 0.24 -6.33 11.15
N SER A 85 -0.07 -6.18 9.86
CA SER A 85 0.87 -6.48 8.78
C SER A 85 2.14 -5.63 8.88
N TYR A 86 2.03 -4.37 9.28
CA TYR A 86 3.18 -3.49 9.48
C TYR A 86 4.05 -3.96 10.65
N ALA A 87 3.45 -4.33 11.78
CA ALA A 87 4.17 -4.88 12.93
C ALA A 87 4.91 -6.18 12.59
N VAL A 88 4.26 -7.09 11.87
CA VAL A 88 4.88 -8.34 11.39
C VAL A 88 6.04 -8.04 10.43
N GLY A 89 5.87 -7.08 9.51
CA GLY A 89 6.94 -6.67 8.61
C GLY A 89 8.16 -6.13 9.35
N ILE A 90 7.96 -5.29 10.36
CA ILE A 90 9.04 -4.79 11.22
C ILE A 90 9.76 -5.94 11.93
N LEU A 91 9.00 -6.88 12.51
CA LEU A 91 9.55 -8.03 13.21
C LEU A 91 10.43 -8.87 12.28
N LEU A 92 9.97 -9.14 11.05
CA LEU A 92 10.72 -9.89 10.04
C LEU A 92 12.01 -9.18 9.65
N VAL A 93 11.98 -7.86 9.43
CA VAL A 93 13.18 -7.09 9.07
C VAL A 93 14.21 -7.12 10.21
N TYR A 94 13.77 -7.01 11.47
CA TYR A 94 14.68 -7.10 12.62
C TYR A 94 15.24 -8.51 12.81
N ALA A 95 14.41 -9.55 12.67
CA ALA A 95 14.87 -10.93 12.75
C ALA A 95 15.91 -11.24 11.66
N LEU A 96 15.66 -10.82 10.42
CA LEU A 96 16.62 -10.97 9.32
C LEU A 96 17.88 -10.12 9.54
N GLY A 97 17.73 -8.90 10.05
CA GLY A 97 18.86 -8.01 10.37
C GLY A 97 19.76 -8.51 11.50
N ALA A 98 19.25 -9.39 12.37
CA ALA A 98 20.04 -10.02 13.42
C ALA A 98 20.91 -11.19 12.90
N VAL A 99 20.53 -11.82 11.79
CA VAL A 99 21.17 -13.05 11.28
C VAL A 99 21.92 -12.81 9.96
N CYS A 100 21.51 -11.81 9.17
CA CYS A 100 22.04 -11.53 7.84
C CYS A 100 22.65 -10.13 7.73
N ASP A 101 23.50 -9.93 6.72
CA ASP A 101 24.03 -8.62 6.37
C ASP A 101 22.89 -7.66 5.99
N TRP A 102 22.96 -6.42 6.48
CA TRP A 102 21.95 -5.38 6.27
C TRP A 102 21.69 -5.07 4.78
N ARG A 103 22.66 -5.33 3.88
CA ARG A 103 22.49 -5.17 2.42
C ARG A 103 21.63 -6.28 1.83
N LEU A 104 21.79 -7.53 2.30
CA LEU A 104 20.93 -8.64 1.92
C LEU A 104 19.50 -8.40 2.42
N VAL A 105 19.35 -7.91 3.65
CA VAL A 105 18.04 -7.56 4.21
C VAL A 105 17.37 -6.45 3.39
N ALA A 106 18.12 -5.44 2.95
CA ALA A 106 17.60 -4.39 2.07
C ALA A 106 17.13 -4.95 0.72
N GLY A 107 17.88 -5.89 0.12
CA GLY A 107 17.48 -6.59 -1.10
C GLY A 107 16.21 -7.41 -0.91
N LEU A 108 16.13 -8.25 0.13
CA LEU A 108 14.96 -9.07 0.44
C LEU A 108 13.71 -8.23 0.72
N SER A 109 13.88 -7.06 1.32
CA SER A 109 12.78 -6.13 1.63
C SER A 109 12.13 -5.51 0.38
N THR A 110 12.74 -5.65 -0.80
CA THR A 110 12.10 -5.27 -2.07
C THR A 110 11.07 -6.29 -2.57
N ILE A 111 11.10 -7.54 -2.09
CA ILE A 111 10.20 -8.60 -2.57
C ILE A 111 8.73 -8.30 -2.25
N PRO A 112 8.35 -7.94 -1.00
CA PRO A 112 6.95 -7.64 -0.68
C PRO A 112 6.31 -6.53 -1.53
N PRO A 113 6.94 -5.37 -1.80
CA PRO A 113 6.33 -4.35 -2.65
C PRO A 113 6.21 -4.79 -4.12
N PHE A 114 7.08 -5.66 -4.65
CA PHE A 114 6.87 -6.25 -5.97
C PHE A 114 5.63 -7.14 -6.01
N ILE A 115 5.44 -7.98 -5.00
CA ILE A 115 4.23 -8.81 -4.86
C ILE A 115 2.99 -7.92 -4.76
N ALA A 116 3.07 -6.84 -3.98
CA ALA A 116 1.97 -5.88 -3.86
C ALA A 116 1.59 -5.24 -5.20
N ILE A 117 2.56 -4.85 -6.03
CA ILE A 117 2.30 -4.32 -7.38
C ILE A 117 1.57 -5.35 -8.24
N ALA A 118 2.01 -6.61 -8.22
CA ALA A 118 1.37 -7.69 -8.98
C ALA A 118 -0.08 -7.91 -8.52
N MET A 119 -0.32 -7.95 -7.21
CA MET A 119 -1.66 -8.12 -6.63
C MET A 119 -2.58 -6.92 -6.94
N LEU A 120 -2.07 -5.70 -6.83
CA LEU A 120 -2.82 -4.47 -7.15
C LEU A 120 -3.24 -4.39 -8.62
N PHE A 121 -2.56 -5.11 -9.52
CA PHE A 121 -2.94 -5.15 -10.93
C PHE A 121 -4.32 -5.78 -11.14
N PHE A 122 -4.65 -6.82 -10.36
CA PHE A 122 -5.93 -7.52 -10.42
C PHE A 122 -7.06 -6.79 -9.68
N TYR A 123 -6.72 -5.86 -8.79
CA TYR A 123 -7.69 -5.23 -7.90
C TYR A 123 -8.36 -4.01 -8.55
N PRO A 124 -9.69 -3.89 -8.54
CA PRO A 124 -10.37 -2.73 -9.12
C PRO A 124 -10.17 -1.46 -8.28
N GLU A 125 -10.18 -0.32 -8.96
CA GLU A 125 -10.15 1.00 -8.34
C GLU A 125 -11.37 1.20 -7.43
N SER A 126 -11.25 2.08 -6.43
CA SER A 126 -12.35 2.35 -5.50
C SER A 126 -13.59 2.88 -6.24
N HIS A 127 -14.74 2.25 -5.96
CA HIS A 127 -16.03 2.62 -6.53
C HIS A 127 -16.42 4.07 -6.18
N VAL A 128 -16.07 4.56 -4.98
CA VAL A 128 -16.34 5.94 -4.55
C VAL A 128 -15.57 6.93 -5.42
N TRP A 129 -14.32 6.63 -5.76
CA TRP A 129 -13.52 7.47 -6.66
C TRP A 129 -14.09 7.49 -8.08
N LEU A 130 -14.49 6.31 -8.59
CA LEU A 130 -15.05 6.17 -9.93
C LEU A 130 -16.37 6.95 -10.09
N ILE A 131 -17.22 6.97 -9.05
CA ILE A 131 -18.44 7.79 -9.01
C ILE A 131 -18.08 9.29 -9.04
N ARG A 132 -17.12 9.73 -8.21
CA ARG A 132 -16.67 11.14 -8.19
C ARG A 132 -16.11 11.61 -9.54
N LYS A 133 -15.55 10.71 -10.36
CA LYS A 133 -15.06 10.99 -11.71
C LYS A 133 -16.12 10.80 -12.80
N GLY A 134 -17.38 10.56 -12.45
CA GLY A 134 -18.49 10.37 -13.40
C GLY A 134 -18.46 9.04 -14.17
N LYS A 135 -17.62 8.08 -13.77
CA LYS A 135 -17.45 6.78 -14.45
C LYS A 135 -18.39 5.72 -13.85
N ILE A 136 -19.70 5.92 -13.99
CA ILE A 136 -20.74 5.14 -13.32
C ILE A 136 -20.71 3.65 -13.70
N GLU A 137 -20.49 3.30 -14.97
CA GLU A 137 -20.42 1.90 -15.42
C GLU A 137 -19.25 1.13 -14.78
N LYS A 138 -18.07 1.76 -14.70
CA LYS A 138 -16.90 1.17 -14.03
C LYS A 138 -17.12 1.07 -12.52
N ALA A 139 -17.79 2.05 -11.93
CA ALA A 139 -18.14 2.01 -10.51
C ALA A 139 -19.11 0.86 -10.20
N ARG A 140 -20.09 0.61 -11.08
CA ARG A 140 -21.03 -0.52 -10.97
C ARG A 140 -20.28 -1.85 -11.07
N ALA A 141 -19.40 -2.02 -12.05
CA ALA A 141 -18.58 -3.22 -12.18
C ALA A 141 -17.69 -3.47 -10.94
N ALA A 142 -17.02 -2.44 -10.42
CA ALA A 142 -16.25 -2.54 -9.18
C ALA A 142 -17.13 -2.89 -7.98
N CYS A 143 -18.31 -2.27 -7.87
CA CYS A 143 -19.26 -2.57 -6.80
C CYS A 143 -19.77 -4.01 -6.86
N VAL A 144 -20.08 -4.53 -8.06
CA VAL A 144 -20.44 -5.94 -8.28
C VAL A 144 -19.28 -6.85 -7.93
N TRP A 145 -18.03 -6.53 -8.28
CA TRP A 145 -16.87 -7.33 -7.90
C TRP A 145 -16.72 -7.44 -6.36
N PHE A 146 -16.82 -6.32 -5.65
CA PHE A 146 -16.78 -6.32 -4.18
C PHE A 146 -17.99 -7.04 -3.55
N ARG A 147 -19.18 -6.92 -4.13
CA ARG A 147 -20.43 -7.53 -3.64
C ARG A 147 -20.61 -9.00 -4.06
N ALA A 148 -20.07 -9.44 -5.19
CA ALA A 148 -20.15 -10.83 -5.66
C ALA A 148 -19.38 -11.77 -4.72
N SER A 149 -18.25 -11.29 -4.16
CA SER A 149 -17.56 -12.00 -3.07
C SER A 149 -18.44 -12.17 -1.80
N LYS A 150 -19.49 -11.34 -1.66
CA LYS A 150 -20.43 -11.35 -0.53
C LYS A 150 -21.57 -12.33 -0.75
N THR A 151 -22.11 -12.43 -1.97
CA THR A 151 -23.21 -13.36 -2.29
C THR A 151 -22.75 -14.82 -2.18
N GLU A 152 -21.50 -15.11 -2.51
CA GLU A 152 -20.93 -16.46 -2.42
C GLU A 152 -20.70 -16.93 -0.97
N LYS A 153 -20.51 -16.01 -0.02
CA LYS A 153 -20.38 -16.34 1.42
C LYS A 153 -21.72 -16.48 2.15
N VAL A 154 -22.78 -15.83 1.68
CA VAL A 154 -24.12 -15.97 2.25
C VAL A 154 -24.79 -17.28 1.82
N ASN A 155 -24.42 -17.83 0.65
CA ASN A 155 -24.99 -19.10 0.16
C ASN A 155 -24.26 -20.36 0.66
N LYS A 156 -23.28 -20.20 1.58
CA LYS A 156 -22.49 -21.28 2.21
C LYS A 156 -22.58 -21.28 3.75
N MET A 157 -23.49 -20.48 4.32
CA MET A 157 -23.92 -20.54 5.73
C MET A 157 -25.38 -20.99 5.75
#